data_AF-A0A956X8D8-F1
#
_entry.id   AF-A0A956X8D8-F1
#
_cell.length_a   1.000
_cell.length_b   1.000
_cell.length_c   1.000
_cell.angle_alpha   90.00
_cell.angle_beta   90.00
_cell.angle_gamma   90.00
#
_symmetry.space_group_name_H-M   'P 1'
#
loop_
_entity.id
_entity.type
_entity.pdbx_description
1 polymer ?
#
loop_
_entity_poly.entity_id
_entity_poly.type
_entity_poly.pdbx_seq_one_letter_code
_entity_poly.pdbx_strand_id
1 'polypeptide(L)'
;MESREKTPTFNIRVVLQETGIKPHTLRAWERRYGLPQPERTSGGHRLYSQHDIEIIKWLMARQDEGLSISRAVDLWFTLEDEGEDPLATYHAEEQPIFSEAGITLTKVRDQWISKCLDFDEAGAESVLVQAFALYPIKTVCLEVLLAGAAHIGELWHQNKVTVQQEHFVSALVSKRLNALLAALPGPNRSGRILLAAPPNEVHDIPLLLLTVLLRYSGFKVVHLGANVPVVDLESTVDFIKPDLVVLGAQRLATASTLFDVAKFLQQKNVRVGYGGRPFNQNPSLRQHIPAHFLGDNLELGVQNILQIMTFNPPLPEVKPVPDTYKLLLSRYRLQRSHINLDAWQTLADEGIQQSFIFAANEGLSAAIEAALNLGDLSPVNNEILWALQLIQNHDMPEDWLPGYLDAYRQAVDKHLKGSSPISHCLEQVIEDLQETV
;
A
#
# COMPACT_ATOMS: atom_id res chain seq x y z
N MET A 1 29.40 19.25 -0.82
CA MET A 1 27.98 18.88 -0.95
C MET A 1 27.07 20.02 -0.48
N GLU A 2 27.44 20.74 0.59
CA GLU A 2 26.74 21.92 1.15
C GLU A 2 26.26 22.99 0.16
N SER A 3 26.99 23.26 -0.94
CA SER A 3 26.61 24.36 -1.85
C SER A 3 25.32 24.11 -2.65
N ARG A 4 24.90 22.85 -2.82
CA ARG A 4 23.69 22.50 -3.56
C ARG A 4 22.41 22.66 -2.74
N GLU A 5 22.46 22.44 -1.42
CA GLU A 5 21.28 22.49 -0.55
C GLU A 5 20.79 23.93 -0.31
N LYS A 6 21.69 24.90 -0.30
CA LYS A 6 21.38 26.33 -0.15
C LYS A 6 21.06 27.04 -1.47
N THR A 7 21.10 26.35 -2.61
CA THR A 7 20.78 26.96 -3.91
C THR A 7 19.26 27.10 -4.09
N PRO A 8 18.70 28.31 -4.24
CA PRO A 8 17.26 28.54 -4.32
C PRO A 8 16.72 28.15 -5.69
N THR A 9 16.08 26.97 -5.77
CA THR A 9 15.63 26.37 -7.03
C THR A 9 14.12 26.12 -7.06
N PHE A 10 13.49 26.00 -5.89
CA PHE A 10 12.10 25.57 -5.75
C PHE A 10 11.14 26.74 -5.67
N ASN A 11 10.00 26.64 -6.34
CA ASN A 11 8.91 27.61 -6.19
C ASN A 11 8.00 27.24 -5.00
N ILE A 12 7.15 28.17 -4.59
CA ILE A 12 6.22 27.95 -3.47
C ILE A 12 5.34 26.71 -3.64
N ARG A 13 4.98 26.30 -4.87
CA ARG A 13 4.13 25.12 -5.09
C ARG A 13 4.83 23.84 -4.64
N VAL A 14 6.13 23.71 -4.94
CA VAL A 14 6.94 22.56 -4.51
C VAL A 14 7.03 22.52 -2.98
N VAL A 15 7.28 23.67 -2.34
CA VAL A 15 7.34 23.76 -0.88
C VAL A 15 6.03 23.31 -0.23
N LEU A 16 4.88 23.73 -0.77
CA LEU A 16 3.57 23.34 -0.25
C LEU A 16 3.30 21.84 -0.43
N GLN A 17 3.77 21.25 -1.53
CA GLN A 17 3.62 19.81 -1.79
C GLN A 17 4.50 18.98 -0.85
N GLU A 18 5.73 19.43 -0.59
CA GLU A 18 6.71 18.73 0.25
C GLU A 18 6.44 18.84 1.75
N THR A 19 5.83 19.95 2.19
CA THR A 19 5.64 20.21 3.63
C THR A 19 4.18 20.18 4.07
N GLY A 20 3.21 20.33 3.15
CA GLY A 20 1.79 20.44 3.49
C GLY A 20 1.42 21.73 4.24
N ILE A 21 2.35 22.67 4.44
CA ILE A 21 2.08 23.96 5.12
C ILE A 21 1.11 24.81 4.30
N LYS A 22 0.26 25.62 4.95
CA LYS A 22 -0.61 26.56 4.23
C LYS A 22 0.19 27.78 3.72
N PRO A 23 -0.10 28.32 2.51
CA PRO A 23 0.65 29.46 1.95
C PRO A 23 0.67 30.71 2.84
N HIS A 24 -0.44 30.99 3.53
CA HIS A 24 -0.52 32.14 4.43
C HIS A 24 0.28 31.91 5.72
N THR A 25 0.39 30.67 6.19
CA THR A 25 1.18 30.28 7.37
C THR A 25 2.67 30.45 7.09
N LEU A 26 3.14 29.93 5.95
CA LEU A 26 4.54 30.09 5.53
C LEU A 26 4.93 31.57 5.40
N ARG A 27 4.08 32.39 4.79
CA ARG A 27 4.28 33.85 4.70
C ARG A 27 4.23 34.54 6.06
N ALA A 28 3.43 34.03 6.99
CA ALA A 28 3.35 34.57 8.34
C ALA A 28 4.63 34.26 9.13
N TRP A 29 5.22 33.08 8.93
CA TRP A 29 6.49 32.70 9.58
C TRP A 29 7.65 33.56 9.07
N GLU A 30 7.81 33.65 7.74
CA GLU A 30 8.81 34.52 7.12
C GLU A 30 8.70 35.97 7.65
N ARG A 31 7.49 36.52 7.67
CA ARG A 31 7.27 37.92 8.08
C ARG A 31 7.47 38.16 9.59
N ARG A 32 7.06 37.22 10.45
CA ARG A 32 7.05 37.42 11.91
C ARG A 32 8.35 36.99 12.58
N TYR A 33 8.97 35.95 12.03
CA TYR A 33 10.05 35.21 12.67
C TYR A 33 11.32 35.16 11.82
N GLY A 34 11.24 35.57 10.54
CA GLY A 34 12.40 35.58 9.65
C GLY A 34 12.86 34.19 9.20
N LEU A 35 12.00 33.17 9.33
CA LEU A 35 12.27 31.79 8.91
C LEU A 35 11.10 31.22 8.09
N PRO A 36 11.36 30.53 6.96
CA PRO A 36 12.64 30.45 6.25
C PRO A 36 13.00 31.80 5.57
N GLN A 37 14.18 31.88 4.94
CA GLN A 37 14.69 33.08 4.26
C GLN A 37 14.85 32.87 2.73
N PRO A 38 13.74 32.70 1.99
CA PRO A 38 13.81 32.45 0.57
C PRO A 38 14.35 33.65 -0.21
N GLU A 39 15.16 33.37 -1.23
CA GLU A 39 15.60 34.39 -2.19
C GLU A 39 14.45 34.87 -3.08
N ARG A 40 14.64 36.02 -3.72
CA ARG A 40 13.68 36.57 -4.68
C ARG A 40 14.27 36.61 -6.07
N THR A 41 13.48 36.18 -7.05
CA THR A 41 13.81 36.38 -8.47
C THR A 41 13.83 37.87 -8.81
N SER A 42 14.41 38.21 -9.96
CA SER A 42 14.31 39.54 -10.55
C SER A 42 12.85 40.00 -10.75
N GLY A 43 11.90 39.07 -10.89
CA GLY A 43 10.45 39.32 -10.95
C GLY A 43 9.75 39.41 -9.59
N GLY A 44 10.48 39.34 -8.47
CA GLY A 44 9.94 39.48 -7.12
C GLY A 44 9.25 38.22 -6.55
N HIS A 45 9.33 37.08 -7.23
CA HIS A 45 8.80 35.80 -6.75
C HIS A 45 9.80 35.11 -5.82
N ARG A 46 9.30 34.43 -4.79
CA ARG A 46 10.14 33.65 -3.85
C ARG A 46 10.66 32.38 -4.49
N LEU A 47 11.95 32.13 -4.37
CA LEU A 47 12.61 30.87 -4.63
C LEU A 47 13.17 30.32 -3.32
N TYR A 48 12.85 29.07 -3.05
CA TYR A 48 13.23 28.33 -1.87
C TYR A 48 14.35 27.37 -2.23
N SER A 49 15.30 27.23 -1.34
CA SER A 49 16.34 26.22 -1.38
C SER A 49 15.83 24.91 -0.75
N GLN A 50 16.60 23.83 -0.89
CA GLN A 50 16.32 22.58 -0.17
C GLN A 50 16.40 22.81 1.34
N HIS A 51 17.39 23.61 1.77
CA HIS A 51 17.57 24.03 3.15
C HIS A 51 16.34 24.77 3.71
N ASP A 52 15.70 25.66 2.92
CA ASP A 52 14.46 26.33 3.35
C ASP A 52 13.30 25.35 3.57
N ILE A 53 13.21 24.30 2.75
CA ILE A 53 12.19 23.26 2.90
C ILE A 53 12.42 22.49 4.20
N GLU A 54 13.67 22.18 4.52
CA GLU A 54 14.06 21.47 5.74
C GLU A 54 13.81 22.29 6.99
N ILE A 55 14.09 23.60 6.98
CA ILE A 55 13.71 24.54 8.04
C ILE A 55 12.21 24.46 8.32
N ILE A 56 11.38 24.45 7.26
CA ILE A 56 9.93 24.38 7.40
C ILE A 56 9.52 23.05 8.04
N LYS A 57 10.08 21.93 7.57
CA LYS A 57 9.78 20.59 8.11
C LYS A 57 10.17 20.50 9.59
N TRP A 58 11.36 20.98 9.95
CA TRP A 58 11.83 21.06 11.33
C TRP A 58 10.87 21.84 12.25
N LEU A 59 10.45 23.04 11.81
CA LEU A 59 9.53 23.87 12.58
C LEU A 59 8.17 23.17 12.76
N MET A 60 7.68 22.49 11.73
CA MET A 60 6.44 21.72 11.80
C MET A 60 6.55 20.53 12.77
N ALA A 61 7.65 19.79 12.75
CA ALA A 61 7.89 18.67 13.67
C ALA A 61 7.88 19.13 15.14
N ARG A 62 8.56 20.24 15.46
CA ARG A 62 8.52 20.82 16.82
C ARG A 62 7.12 21.26 17.22
N GLN A 63 6.32 21.75 16.28
CA GLN A 63 4.92 22.07 16.55
C GLN A 63 4.06 20.83 16.83
N ASP A 64 4.32 19.72 16.13
CA ASP A 64 3.64 18.44 16.37
C ASP A 64 3.99 17.83 17.73
N GLU A 65 5.19 18.11 18.25
CA GLU A 65 5.62 17.80 19.62
C GLU A 65 5.00 18.72 20.69
N GLY A 66 4.20 19.72 20.28
CA GLY A 66 3.48 20.62 21.16
C GLY A 66 4.18 21.95 21.45
N LEU A 67 5.30 22.26 20.80
CA LEU A 67 5.89 23.59 20.91
C LEU A 67 5.05 24.62 20.13
N SER A 68 4.86 25.81 20.71
CA SER A 68 4.36 26.94 19.94
C SER A 68 5.39 27.36 18.89
N ILE A 69 4.96 27.84 17.72
CA ILE A 69 5.88 28.29 16.66
C ILE A 69 6.93 29.30 17.14
N SER A 70 6.56 30.23 18.04
CA SER A 70 7.52 31.19 18.60
C SER A 70 8.65 30.49 19.33
N ARG A 71 8.33 29.54 20.22
CA ARG A 71 9.32 28.74 20.96
C ARG A 71 10.15 27.85 20.05
N ALA A 72 9.57 27.30 18.99
CA ALA A 72 10.31 26.50 18.02
C ALA A 72 11.35 27.38 17.29
N VAL A 73 10.97 28.60 16.91
CA VAL A 73 11.92 29.56 16.33
C VAL A 73 12.96 30.02 17.35
N ASP A 74 12.59 30.27 18.60
CA ASP A 74 13.56 30.64 19.65
C ASP A 74 14.59 29.51 19.85
N LEU A 75 14.13 28.26 19.82
CA LEU A 75 15.00 27.08 19.89
C LEU A 75 15.93 26.98 18.68
N TRP A 76 15.42 27.26 17.47
CA TRP A 76 16.24 27.30 16.26
C TRP A 76 17.43 28.25 16.42
N PHE A 77 17.16 29.50 16.80
CA PHE A 77 18.23 30.50 16.97
C PHE A 77 19.15 30.21 18.14
N THR A 78 18.65 29.57 19.20
CA THR A 78 19.48 29.15 20.34
C THR A 78 20.51 28.11 19.90
N LEU A 79 20.08 27.08 19.16
CA LEU A 79 20.95 26.04 18.63
C LEU A 79 21.99 26.62 17.66
N GLU A 80 21.60 27.53 16.76
CA GLU A 80 22.55 28.22 15.88
C GLU A 80 23.59 29.04 16.64
N ASP A 81 23.21 29.73 17.73
CA ASP A 81 24.13 30.52 18.57
C ASP A 81 25.11 29.63 19.36
N GLU A 82 24.67 28.44 19.76
CA GLU A 82 25.50 27.40 20.39
C GLU A 82 26.43 26.70 19.39
N GLY A 83 26.32 27.01 18.09
CA GLY A 83 27.11 26.43 17.01
C GLY A 83 26.64 25.04 16.58
N GLU A 84 25.45 24.64 16.99
CA GLU A 84 24.78 23.42 16.55
C GLU A 84 23.94 23.71 15.30
N ASP A 85 23.91 22.77 14.35
CA ASP A 85 23.01 22.84 13.20
C ASP A 85 21.68 22.16 13.58
N PRO A 86 20.56 22.88 13.71
CA PRO A 86 19.26 22.29 14.07
C PRO A 86 18.82 21.21 13.07
N LEU A 87 19.23 21.35 11.80
CA LEU A 87 18.94 20.36 10.77
C LEU A 87 19.83 19.14 10.88
N ALA A 88 21.07 19.24 11.35
CA ALA A 88 21.92 18.07 11.55
C ALA A 88 21.32 17.13 12.61
N THR A 89 20.82 17.67 13.72
CA THR A 89 20.13 16.89 14.76
C THR A 89 18.80 16.32 14.25
N TYR A 90 18.05 17.12 13.48
CA TYR A 90 16.78 16.67 12.90
C TYR A 90 16.94 15.62 11.80
N HIS A 91 17.97 15.73 10.97
CA HIS A 91 18.35 14.68 10.01
C HIS A 91 18.86 13.45 10.75
N ALA A 92 19.50 13.57 11.92
CA ALA A 92 19.84 12.42 12.76
C ALA A 92 18.60 11.75 13.40
N GLU A 93 17.51 12.50 13.63
CA GLU A 93 16.22 11.99 14.10
C GLU A 93 15.35 11.40 12.96
N GLU A 94 15.39 11.97 11.74
CA GLU A 94 14.59 11.57 10.57
C GLU A 94 15.27 10.57 9.63
N GLN A 95 16.60 10.55 9.54
CA GLN A 95 17.26 9.45 8.85
C GLN A 95 16.95 8.17 9.63
N PRO A 96 16.64 7.04 8.96
CA PRO A 96 16.73 5.76 9.61
C PRO A 96 18.21 5.65 9.98
N ILE A 97 18.51 5.94 11.23
CA ILE A 97 19.81 5.60 11.75
C ILE A 97 19.88 4.11 11.48
N PHE A 98 20.85 3.66 10.66
CA PHE A 98 21.47 2.36 10.90
C PHE A 98 22.16 2.46 12.28
N SER A 99 21.36 2.71 13.32
CA SER A 99 21.73 2.78 14.71
C SER A 99 21.75 1.35 15.20
N GLU A 100 22.38 1.17 16.35
CA GLU A 100 22.06 0.04 17.20
C GLU A 100 20.54 -0.19 17.36
N ALA A 101 19.67 0.83 17.26
CA ALA A 101 18.22 0.68 17.31
C ALA A 101 17.62 -0.03 16.07
N GLY A 102 18.11 0.21 14.85
CA GLY A 102 17.68 -0.53 13.64
C GLY A 102 18.12 -2.01 13.68
N ILE A 103 19.34 -2.24 14.17
CA ILE A 103 19.84 -3.59 14.49
C ILE A 103 19.00 -4.23 15.62
N THR A 104 18.56 -3.43 16.60
CA THR A 104 17.74 -3.91 17.72
C THR A 104 16.31 -4.22 17.30
N LEU A 105 15.67 -3.40 16.46
CA LEU A 105 14.33 -3.66 15.92
C LEU A 105 14.32 -4.90 15.04
N THR A 106 15.35 -5.09 14.21
CA THR A 106 15.51 -6.32 13.42
C THR A 106 15.62 -7.53 14.33
N LYS A 107 16.46 -7.47 15.38
CA LYS A 107 16.55 -8.54 16.40
C LYS A 107 15.23 -8.79 17.12
N VAL A 108 14.49 -7.74 17.49
CA VAL A 108 13.17 -7.85 18.12
C VAL A 108 12.19 -8.53 17.17
N ARG A 109 12.18 -8.16 15.90
CA ARG A 109 11.38 -8.81 14.85
C ARG A 109 11.76 -10.28 14.69
N ASP A 110 13.04 -10.60 14.57
CA ASP A 110 13.51 -11.97 14.39
C ASP A 110 13.17 -12.85 15.60
N GLN A 111 13.30 -12.30 16.82
CA GLN A 111 12.86 -12.98 18.05
C GLN A 111 11.36 -13.21 18.05
N TRP A 112 10.57 -12.19 17.70
CA TRP A 112 9.11 -12.31 17.62
C TRP A 112 8.68 -13.35 16.58
N ILE A 113 9.29 -13.35 15.39
CA ILE A 113 9.06 -14.34 14.33
C ILE A 113 9.41 -15.75 14.83
N SER A 114 10.59 -15.94 15.43
CA SER A 114 11.01 -17.24 15.98
C SER A 114 9.98 -17.75 17.00
N LYS A 115 9.52 -16.90 17.92
CA LYS A 115 8.47 -17.28 18.88
C LYS A 115 7.16 -17.67 18.20
N CYS A 116 6.78 -16.95 17.16
CA CYS A 116 5.58 -17.28 16.41
C CYS A 116 5.68 -18.61 15.67
N LEU A 117 6.84 -18.90 15.05
CA LEU A 117 7.09 -20.16 14.34
C LEU A 117 7.08 -21.38 15.27
N ASP A 118 7.41 -21.19 16.55
CA ASP A 118 7.35 -22.20 17.60
C ASP A 118 5.96 -22.32 18.27
N PHE A 119 4.94 -21.58 17.80
CA PHE A 119 3.62 -21.45 18.45
C PHE A 119 3.70 -20.94 19.91
N ASP A 120 4.78 -20.26 20.29
CA ASP A 120 4.99 -19.70 21.63
C ASP A 120 4.31 -18.34 21.76
N GLU A 121 2.99 -18.35 21.94
CA GLU A 121 2.18 -17.12 22.09
C GLU A 121 2.67 -16.25 23.26
N ALA A 122 3.00 -16.87 24.39
CA ALA A 122 3.46 -16.16 25.58
C ALA A 122 4.83 -15.49 25.37
N GLY A 123 5.75 -16.19 24.69
CA GLY A 123 7.04 -15.64 24.29
C GLY A 123 6.91 -14.50 23.29
N ALA A 124 6.08 -14.67 22.25
CA ALA A 124 5.82 -13.63 21.27
C ALA A 124 5.19 -12.38 21.92
N GLU A 125 4.25 -12.58 22.84
CA GLU A 125 3.63 -11.52 23.64
C GLU A 125 4.66 -10.76 24.50
N SER A 126 5.57 -11.47 25.16
CA SER A 126 6.64 -10.89 25.97
C SER A 126 7.58 -10.01 25.13
N VAL A 127 7.96 -10.47 23.94
CA VAL A 127 8.80 -9.69 23.00
C VAL A 127 8.09 -8.38 22.63
N LEU A 128 6.79 -8.44 22.32
CA LEU A 128 6.02 -7.23 21.99
C LEU A 128 5.87 -6.28 23.18
N VAL A 129 5.64 -6.79 24.40
CA VAL A 129 5.57 -5.96 25.62
C VAL A 129 6.89 -5.21 25.83
N GLN A 130 8.03 -5.88 25.67
CA GLN A 130 9.35 -5.24 25.75
C GLN A 130 9.53 -4.20 24.64
N ALA A 131 9.12 -4.52 23.41
CA ALA A 131 9.21 -3.61 22.29
C ALA A 131 8.39 -2.32 22.51
N PHE A 132 7.13 -2.44 22.98
CA PHE A 132 6.28 -1.28 23.28
C PHE A 132 6.77 -0.44 24.47
N ALA A 133 7.60 -1.00 25.35
CA ALA A 133 8.24 -0.24 26.42
C ALA A 133 9.40 0.63 25.93
N LEU A 134 10.01 0.25 24.78
CA LEU A 134 11.21 0.88 24.25
C LEU A 134 10.96 1.75 23.01
N TYR A 135 9.91 1.44 22.24
CA TYR A 135 9.65 2.05 20.94
C TYR A 135 8.22 2.59 20.83
N PRO A 136 7.99 3.64 20.02
CA PRO A 136 6.65 4.12 19.73
C PRO A 136 5.74 3.04 19.15
N ILE A 137 4.44 3.10 19.47
CA ILE A 137 3.43 2.14 18.99
C ILE A 137 3.50 1.97 17.47
N LYS A 138 3.60 3.08 16.73
CA LYS A 138 3.72 3.10 15.27
C LYS A 138 4.92 2.27 14.78
N THR A 139 6.08 2.44 15.40
CA THR A 139 7.31 1.72 15.05
C THR A 139 7.17 0.22 15.26
N VAL A 140 6.69 -0.23 16.42
CA VAL A 140 6.48 -1.67 16.68
C VAL A 140 5.43 -2.25 15.72
N CYS A 141 4.37 -1.51 15.45
CA CYS A 141 3.32 -1.91 14.53
C CYS A 141 3.82 -2.13 13.09
N LEU A 142 4.68 -1.26 12.59
CA LEU A 142 5.17 -1.30 11.21
C LEU A 142 6.40 -2.22 11.08
N GLU A 143 7.41 -2.02 11.93
CA GLU A 143 8.72 -2.66 11.78
C GLU A 143 8.80 -4.07 12.39
N VAL A 144 7.92 -4.39 13.34
CA VAL A 144 7.88 -5.71 13.99
C VAL A 144 6.67 -6.50 13.51
N LEU A 145 5.46 -6.01 13.75
CA LEU A 145 4.23 -6.76 13.43
C LEU A 145 3.98 -6.88 11.93
N LEU A 146 3.88 -5.77 11.20
CA LEU A 146 3.60 -5.81 9.76
C LEU A 146 4.75 -6.43 8.98
N ALA A 147 5.97 -5.95 9.18
CA ALA A 147 7.15 -6.48 8.50
C ALA A 147 7.39 -7.96 8.84
N GLY A 148 7.16 -8.37 10.10
CA GLY A 148 7.30 -9.77 10.50
C GLY A 148 6.23 -10.67 9.88
N ALA A 149 4.97 -10.24 9.87
CA ALA A 149 3.90 -10.97 9.18
C ALA A 149 4.14 -11.07 7.67
N ALA A 150 4.62 -10.00 7.03
CA ALA A 150 4.99 -10.01 5.62
C ALA A 150 6.13 -11.00 5.35
N HIS A 151 7.17 -11.01 6.19
CA HIS A 151 8.29 -11.95 6.05
C HIS A 151 7.84 -13.41 6.22
N ILE A 152 6.97 -13.68 7.18
CA ILE A 152 6.37 -15.02 7.36
C ILE A 152 5.54 -15.41 6.13
N GLY A 153 4.79 -14.47 5.55
CA GLY A 153 4.08 -14.68 4.28
C GLY A 153 5.04 -15.04 3.13
N GLU A 154 6.18 -14.35 3.01
CA GLU A 154 7.23 -14.68 2.04
C GLU A 154 7.82 -16.08 2.27
N LEU A 155 8.08 -16.45 3.53
CA LEU A 155 8.60 -17.79 3.87
C LEU A 155 7.56 -18.89 3.61
N TRP A 156 6.28 -18.61 3.83
CA TRP A 156 5.18 -19.49 3.46
C TRP A 156 5.12 -19.67 1.94
N HIS A 157 5.25 -18.58 1.18
CA HIS A 157 5.39 -18.62 -0.28
C HIS A 157 6.67 -19.34 -0.76
N GLN A 158 7.63 -19.64 0.11
CA GLN A 158 8.84 -20.41 -0.19
C GLN A 158 8.78 -21.83 0.41
N ASN A 159 7.63 -22.28 0.90
CA ASN A 159 7.45 -23.56 1.62
C ASN A 159 8.37 -23.77 2.84
N LYS A 160 8.95 -22.70 3.39
CA LYS A 160 9.76 -22.72 4.62
C LYS A 160 8.92 -22.62 5.88
N VAL A 161 7.68 -22.16 5.74
CA VAL A 161 6.71 -21.98 6.82
C VAL A 161 5.39 -22.65 6.42
N THR A 162 4.74 -23.30 7.39
CA THR A 162 3.46 -23.99 7.18
C THR A 162 2.29 -23.02 7.14
N VAL A 163 1.18 -23.42 6.51
CA VAL A 163 -0.09 -22.67 6.55
C VAL A 163 -0.54 -22.42 8.00
N GLN A 164 -0.35 -23.41 8.88
CA GLN A 164 -0.74 -23.32 10.29
C GLN A 164 0.05 -22.24 11.03
N GLN A 165 1.34 -22.07 10.73
CA GLN A 165 2.18 -21.01 11.29
C GLN A 165 1.77 -19.63 10.77
N GLU A 166 1.47 -19.50 9.46
CA GLU A 166 0.93 -18.25 8.89
C GLU A 166 -0.38 -17.86 9.60
N HIS A 167 -1.32 -18.80 9.72
CA HIS A 167 -2.60 -18.55 10.39
C HIS A 167 -2.43 -18.17 11.86
N PHE A 168 -1.52 -18.83 12.58
CA PHE A 168 -1.20 -18.50 13.96
C PHE A 168 -0.69 -17.06 14.10
N VAL A 169 0.22 -16.65 13.22
CA VAL A 169 0.79 -15.29 13.19
C VAL A 169 -0.27 -14.26 12.87
N SER A 170 -1.08 -14.49 11.83
CA SER A 170 -2.17 -13.60 11.43
C SER A 170 -3.21 -13.42 12.55
N ALA A 171 -3.52 -14.50 13.29
CA ALA A 171 -4.39 -14.44 14.46
C ALA A 171 -3.76 -13.63 15.61
N LEU A 172 -2.46 -13.82 15.89
CA LEU A 172 -1.75 -13.11 16.96
C LEU A 172 -1.61 -11.61 16.68
N VAL A 173 -1.28 -11.24 15.45
CA VAL A 173 -1.24 -9.83 15.00
C VAL A 173 -2.62 -9.20 15.17
N SER A 174 -3.67 -9.86 14.68
CA SER A 174 -5.04 -9.35 14.79
C SER A 174 -5.46 -9.18 16.25
N LYS A 175 -5.14 -10.15 17.12
CA LYS A 175 -5.39 -10.05 18.57
C LYS A 175 -4.70 -8.83 19.17
N ARG A 176 -3.42 -8.60 18.84
CA ARG A 176 -2.66 -7.47 19.36
C ARG A 176 -3.21 -6.12 18.88
N LEU A 177 -3.50 -5.98 17.59
CA LEU A 177 -4.01 -4.74 17.03
C LEU A 177 -5.40 -4.38 17.61
N ASN A 178 -6.27 -5.36 17.81
CA ASN A 178 -7.55 -5.15 18.49
C ASN A 178 -7.38 -4.72 19.96
N ALA A 179 -6.41 -5.29 20.68
CA ALA A 179 -6.10 -4.86 22.04
C ALA A 179 -5.61 -3.39 22.09
N LEU A 180 -4.77 -2.99 21.14
CA LEU A 180 -4.35 -1.59 21.00
C LEU A 180 -5.55 -0.68 20.71
N LEU A 181 -6.43 -1.05 19.77
CA LEU A 181 -7.64 -0.27 19.45
C LEU A 181 -8.55 -0.05 20.65
N ALA A 182 -8.70 -1.06 21.51
CA ALA A 182 -9.52 -0.98 22.72
C ALA A 182 -8.91 -0.05 23.78
N ALA A 183 -7.58 0.08 23.81
CA ALA A 183 -6.87 0.94 24.75
C ALA A 183 -6.78 2.41 24.29
N LEU A 184 -6.98 2.70 23.00
CA LEU A 184 -6.90 4.06 22.46
C LEU A 184 -8.06 4.94 22.94
N PRO A 185 -7.81 6.23 23.22
CA PRO A 185 -8.87 7.16 23.60
C PRO A 185 -9.91 7.34 22.49
N GLY A 186 -11.04 7.93 22.87
CA GLY A 186 -12.07 8.35 21.92
C GLY A 186 -11.53 9.36 20.90
N PRO A 187 -12.16 9.45 19.71
CA PRO A 187 -11.73 10.38 18.67
C PRO A 187 -11.84 11.84 19.14
N ASN A 188 -10.85 12.65 18.81
CA ASN A 188 -10.78 14.08 19.12
C ASN A 188 -10.67 14.97 17.87
N ARG A 189 -10.60 14.37 16.67
CA ARG A 189 -10.67 15.06 15.38
C ARG A 189 -12.08 14.96 14.79
N SER A 190 -12.46 15.99 14.03
CA SER A 190 -13.64 15.95 13.18
C SER A 190 -13.43 15.04 11.98
N GLY A 191 -14.53 14.53 11.44
CA GLY A 191 -14.52 13.68 10.26
C GLY A 191 -14.57 12.20 10.58
N ARG A 192 -15.25 11.44 9.71
CA ARG A 192 -15.48 10.01 9.85
C ARG A 192 -14.90 9.26 8.65
N ILE A 193 -14.04 8.30 8.93
CA ILE A 193 -13.38 7.49 7.91
C ILE A 193 -13.96 6.08 7.96
N LEU A 194 -14.37 5.55 6.81
CA LEU A 194 -14.83 4.16 6.66
C LEU A 194 -13.75 3.34 5.98
N LEU A 195 -13.29 2.25 6.59
CA LEU A 195 -12.30 1.33 6.01
C LEU A 195 -12.99 0.02 5.64
N ALA A 196 -12.74 -0.48 4.43
CA ALA A 196 -13.29 -1.73 3.94
C ALA A 196 -12.35 -2.41 2.95
N ALA A 197 -12.29 -3.74 2.99
CA ALA A 197 -11.73 -4.51 1.89
C ALA A 197 -12.85 -4.86 0.90
N PRO A 198 -12.60 -4.81 -0.43
CA PRO A 198 -13.61 -5.12 -1.42
C PRO A 198 -14.03 -6.61 -1.38
N PRO A 199 -15.06 -7.01 -2.16
CA PRO A 199 -15.47 -8.40 -2.20
C PRO A 199 -14.32 -9.34 -2.54
N ASN A 200 -14.32 -10.51 -1.91
CA ASN A 200 -13.31 -11.54 -1.97
C ASN A 200 -11.94 -11.14 -1.38
N GLU A 201 -11.74 -9.91 -0.90
CA GLU A 201 -10.50 -9.57 -0.20
C GLU A 201 -10.56 -10.04 1.24
N VAL A 202 -9.77 -11.06 1.57
CA VAL A 202 -9.73 -11.67 2.90
C VAL A 202 -8.61 -11.10 3.77
N HIS A 203 -7.69 -10.33 3.19
CA HIS A 203 -6.55 -9.77 3.92
C HIS A 203 -6.94 -8.47 4.63
N ASP A 204 -7.20 -8.56 5.93
CA ASP A 204 -7.66 -7.43 6.75
C ASP A 204 -6.55 -6.75 7.58
N ILE A 205 -5.44 -7.44 7.86
CA ILE A 205 -4.37 -6.93 8.74
C ILE A 205 -3.87 -5.53 8.34
N PRO A 206 -3.60 -5.21 7.06
CA PRO A 206 -3.18 -3.87 6.68
C PRO A 206 -4.24 -2.79 6.95
N LEU A 207 -5.52 -3.11 6.79
CA LEU A 207 -6.63 -2.19 7.11
C LEU A 207 -6.84 -2.04 8.63
N LEU A 208 -6.71 -3.12 9.38
CA LEU A 208 -6.75 -3.09 10.84
C LEU A 208 -5.60 -2.24 11.40
N LEU A 209 -4.41 -2.35 10.82
CA LEU A 209 -3.26 -1.54 11.19
C LEU A 209 -3.44 -0.06 10.83
N LEU A 210 -3.96 0.23 9.63
CA LEU A 210 -4.36 1.59 9.27
C LEU A 210 -5.41 2.15 10.23
N THR A 211 -6.36 1.32 10.68
CA THR A 211 -7.36 1.69 11.68
C THR A 211 -6.69 2.10 12.99
N VAL A 212 -5.70 1.34 13.48
CA VAL A 212 -4.91 1.70 14.68
C VAL A 212 -4.24 3.06 14.48
N LEU A 213 -3.55 3.29 13.37
CA LEU A 213 -2.81 4.52 13.12
C LEU A 213 -3.73 5.75 12.98
N LEU A 214 -4.88 5.60 12.34
CA LEU A 214 -5.87 6.67 12.20
C LEU A 214 -6.58 6.98 13.52
N ARG A 215 -6.89 5.95 14.32
CA ARG A 215 -7.44 6.10 15.68
C ARG A 215 -6.43 6.74 16.63
N TYR A 216 -5.16 6.36 16.52
CA TYR A 216 -4.05 7.00 17.24
C TYR A 216 -3.92 8.48 16.84
N SER A 217 -4.13 8.77 15.55
CA SER A 217 -4.27 10.14 15.02
C SER A 217 -5.61 10.79 15.36
N GLY A 218 -6.44 10.24 16.25
CA GLY A 218 -7.63 10.91 16.78
C GLY A 218 -8.86 10.95 15.86
N PHE A 219 -8.83 10.31 14.68
CA PHE A 219 -9.99 10.25 13.79
C PHE A 219 -11.07 9.30 14.30
N LYS A 220 -12.33 9.57 13.93
CA LYS A 220 -13.40 8.57 14.04
C LYS A 220 -13.28 7.60 12.87
N VAL A 221 -12.96 6.35 13.17
CA VAL A 221 -12.82 5.30 12.15
C VAL A 221 -13.89 4.23 12.35
N VAL A 222 -14.58 3.87 11.27
CA VAL A 222 -15.44 2.69 11.19
C VAL A 222 -14.71 1.69 10.30
N HIS A 223 -14.37 0.52 10.82
CA HIS A 223 -13.69 -0.53 10.07
C HIS A 223 -14.68 -1.68 9.86
N LEU A 224 -14.99 -1.98 8.58
CA LEU A 224 -15.94 -3.03 8.21
C LEU A 224 -15.30 -4.41 8.06
N GLY A 225 -13.96 -4.47 8.08
CA GLY A 225 -13.21 -5.70 7.88
C GLY A 225 -13.04 -6.07 6.40
N ALA A 226 -12.78 -7.37 6.21
CA ALA A 226 -12.57 -8.01 4.92
C ALA A 226 -13.88 -8.36 4.20
N ASN A 227 -13.79 -8.62 2.89
CA ASN A 227 -14.83 -9.20 2.05
C ASN A 227 -16.18 -8.46 2.14
N VAL A 228 -16.16 -7.12 2.03
CA VAL A 228 -17.37 -6.31 2.11
C VAL A 228 -18.08 -6.31 0.75
N PRO A 229 -19.33 -6.83 0.66
CA PRO A 229 -20.08 -6.83 -0.60
C PRO A 229 -20.40 -5.41 -1.08
N VAL A 230 -20.19 -5.14 -2.37
CA VAL A 230 -20.51 -3.81 -2.96
C VAL A 230 -22.00 -3.49 -2.86
N VAL A 231 -22.86 -4.51 -3.00
CA VAL A 231 -24.33 -4.37 -2.99
C VAL A 231 -24.87 -3.78 -1.69
N ASP A 232 -24.17 -3.98 -0.58
CA ASP A 232 -24.58 -3.49 0.75
C ASP A 232 -23.77 -2.25 1.20
N LEU A 233 -22.75 -1.86 0.43
CA LEU A 233 -21.93 -0.71 0.78
C LEU A 233 -22.72 0.60 0.69
N GLU A 234 -23.72 0.67 -0.21
CA GLU A 234 -24.59 1.84 -0.36
C GLU A 234 -25.33 2.21 0.93
N SER A 235 -26.09 1.25 1.47
CA SER A 235 -26.89 1.45 2.68
C SER A 235 -26.00 1.79 3.88
N THR A 236 -24.82 1.16 3.93
CA THR A 236 -23.80 1.42 4.94
C THR A 236 -23.26 2.86 4.85
N VAL A 237 -22.93 3.33 3.65
CA VAL A 237 -22.44 4.69 3.42
C VAL A 237 -23.52 5.74 3.71
N ASP A 238 -24.77 5.48 3.31
CA ASP A 238 -25.89 6.39 3.56
C ASP A 238 -26.22 6.52 5.06
N PHE A 239 -26.07 5.43 5.82
CA PHE A 239 -26.24 5.42 7.28
C PHE A 239 -25.05 6.07 8.02
N ILE A 240 -23.84 5.66 7.67
CA ILE A 240 -22.61 6.10 8.35
C ILE A 240 -22.28 7.55 7.98
N LYS A 241 -22.59 8.00 6.76
CA LYS A 241 -22.21 9.30 6.21
C LYS A 241 -20.71 9.58 6.41
N PRO A 242 -19.82 8.72 5.88
CA PRO A 242 -18.38 8.93 6.02
C PRO A 242 -17.93 10.13 5.18
N ASP A 243 -16.94 10.84 5.72
CA ASP A 243 -16.23 11.92 5.03
C ASP A 243 -15.23 11.38 4.02
N LEU A 244 -14.71 10.17 4.25
CA LEU A 244 -13.77 9.44 3.41
C LEU A 244 -14.01 7.93 3.54
N VAL A 245 -14.05 7.23 2.41
CA VAL A 245 -13.98 5.76 2.35
C VAL A 245 -12.57 5.36 1.92
N VAL A 246 -11.95 4.43 2.63
CA VAL A 246 -10.64 3.87 2.31
C VAL A 246 -10.79 2.41 1.94
N LEU A 247 -10.32 2.05 0.76
CA LEU A 247 -10.38 0.70 0.22
C LEU A 247 -8.98 0.08 0.11
N GLY A 248 -8.79 -1.10 0.67
CA GLY A 248 -7.52 -1.83 0.62
C GLY A 248 -7.64 -3.13 -0.17
N ALA A 249 -6.71 -3.40 -1.08
CA ALA A 249 -6.63 -4.66 -1.81
C ALA A 249 -5.21 -5.24 -1.77
N GLN A 250 -5.06 -6.54 -1.54
CA GLN A 250 -3.76 -7.22 -1.52
C GLN A 250 -3.53 -8.10 -2.75
N ARG A 251 -4.55 -8.29 -3.60
CA ARG A 251 -4.49 -9.11 -4.82
C ARG A 251 -4.95 -8.32 -6.04
N LEU A 252 -4.40 -8.60 -7.23
CA LEU A 252 -4.82 -7.90 -8.46
C LEU A 252 -6.33 -8.06 -8.73
N ALA A 253 -6.85 -9.26 -8.50
CA ALA A 253 -8.28 -9.58 -8.66
C ALA A 253 -9.18 -8.63 -7.85
N THR A 254 -8.87 -8.43 -6.57
CA THR A 254 -9.63 -7.56 -5.68
C THR A 254 -9.35 -6.08 -5.95
N ALA A 255 -8.13 -5.72 -6.35
CA ALA A 255 -7.79 -4.35 -6.78
C ALA A 255 -8.62 -3.89 -7.99
N SER A 256 -8.89 -4.78 -8.96
CA SER A 256 -9.71 -4.44 -10.13
C SER A 256 -11.15 -4.07 -9.78
N THR A 257 -11.70 -4.63 -8.71
CA THR A 257 -13.06 -4.31 -8.24
C THR A 257 -13.14 -2.92 -7.60
N LEU A 258 -12.01 -2.36 -7.15
CA LEU A 258 -11.97 -1.00 -6.59
C LEU A 258 -12.38 0.05 -7.61
N PHE A 259 -12.22 -0.22 -8.92
CA PHE A 259 -12.69 0.67 -9.98
C PHE A 259 -14.20 0.92 -9.88
N ASP A 260 -14.98 -0.16 -9.82
CA ASP A 260 -16.44 -0.11 -9.78
C ASP A 260 -16.94 0.49 -8.47
N VAL A 261 -16.31 0.11 -7.35
CA VAL A 261 -16.65 0.65 -6.03
C VAL A 261 -16.33 2.15 -5.94
N ALA A 262 -15.16 2.58 -6.41
CA ALA A 262 -14.78 3.98 -6.40
C ALA A 262 -15.71 4.83 -7.27
N LYS A 263 -16.03 4.37 -8.49
CA LYS A 263 -16.96 5.06 -9.39
C LYS A 263 -18.36 5.17 -8.77
N PHE A 264 -18.84 4.12 -8.12
CA PHE A 264 -20.11 4.13 -7.40
C PHE A 264 -20.14 5.16 -6.26
N LEU A 265 -19.11 5.17 -5.40
CA LEU A 265 -19.02 6.10 -4.27
C LEU A 265 -18.84 7.57 -4.72
N GLN A 266 -18.16 7.80 -5.84
CA GLN A 266 -18.07 9.12 -6.45
C GLN A 266 -19.44 9.68 -6.86
N GLN A 267 -20.33 8.85 -7.42
CA GLN A 267 -21.69 9.27 -7.78
C GLN A 267 -22.51 9.73 -6.57
N LYS A 268 -22.13 9.26 -5.37
CA LYS A 268 -22.70 9.66 -4.07
C LYS A 268 -22.00 10.88 -3.45
N ASN A 269 -21.05 11.50 -4.14
CA ASN A 269 -20.19 12.57 -3.64
C ASN A 269 -19.39 12.18 -2.38
N VAL A 270 -19.04 10.90 -2.25
CA VAL A 270 -18.20 10.41 -1.15
C VAL A 270 -16.76 10.31 -1.65
N ARG A 271 -15.83 10.88 -0.88
CA ARG A 271 -14.40 10.82 -1.20
C ARG A 271 -13.89 9.40 -0.99
N VAL A 272 -13.02 8.95 -1.89
CA VAL A 272 -12.44 7.61 -1.84
C VAL A 272 -10.92 7.70 -1.86
N GLY A 273 -10.30 7.03 -0.92
CA GLY A 273 -8.87 6.71 -0.91
C GLY A 273 -8.69 5.21 -1.15
N TYR A 274 -7.59 4.82 -1.79
CA TYR A 274 -7.26 3.42 -1.97
C TYR A 274 -5.76 3.14 -1.84
N GLY A 275 -5.42 1.90 -1.52
CA GLY A 275 -4.05 1.43 -1.45
C GLY A 275 -3.98 -0.09 -1.54
N GLY A 276 -2.77 -0.64 -1.54
CA GLY A 276 -2.61 -2.08 -1.67
C GLY A 276 -1.39 -2.51 -2.45
N ARG A 277 -0.93 -3.74 -2.19
CA ARG A 277 0.23 -4.34 -2.85
C ARG A 277 0.18 -4.29 -4.39
N PRO A 278 -0.95 -4.57 -5.08
CA PRO A 278 -1.00 -4.53 -6.54
C PRO A 278 -0.65 -3.15 -7.13
N PHE A 279 -1.05 -2.07 -6.44
CA PHE A 279 -0.76 -0.69 -6.86
C PHE A 279 0.68 -0.27 -6.57
N ASN A 280 1.34 -0.93 -5.61
CA ASN A 280 2.75 -0.71 -5.31
C ASN A 280 3.63 -1.39 -6.35
N GLN A 281 3.31 -2.66 -6.65
CA GLN A 281 4.02 -3.46 -7.65
C GLN A 281 3.80 -2.96 -9.08
N ASN A 282 2.60 -2.43 -9.38
CA ASN A 282 2.25 -1.95 -10.71
C ASN A 282 1.71 -0.50 -10.62
N PRO A 283 2.58 0.52 -10.60
CA PRO A 283 2.15 1.91 -10.53
C PRO A 283 1.24 2.36 -11.69
N SER A 284 1.29 1.70 -12.85
CA SER A 284 0.39 1.96 -13.99
C SER A 284 -1.07 1.82 -13.60
N LEU A 285 -1.42 0.84 -12.75
CA LEU A 285 -2.80 0.61 -12.28
C LEU A 285 -3.42 1.84 -11.60
N ARG A 286 -2.59 2.73 -11.04
CA ARG A 286 -3.07 3.93 -10.34
C ARG A 286 -3.79 4.90 -11.28
N GLN A 287 -3.46 4.89 -12.58
CA GLN A 287 -4.09 5.77 -13.56
C GLN A 287 -5.52 5.32 -13.95
N HIS A 288 -5.95 4.15 -13.48
CA HIS A 288 -7.23 3.56 -13.85
C HIS A 288 -8.27 3.66 -12.73
N ILE A 289 -7.88 3.94 -11.49
CA ILE A 289 -8.81 4.02 -10.36
C ILE A 289 -9.26 5.47 -10.14
N PRO A 290 -10.58 5.75 -10.17
CA PRO A 290 -11.13 7.08 -9.90
C PRO A 290 -11.17 7.35 -8.38
N ALA A 291 -10.01 7.44 -7.74
CA ALA A 291 -9.89 7.72 -6.30
C ALA A 291 -8.49 8.23 -5.97
N HIS A 292 -8.25 8.63 -4.72
CA HIS A 292 -6.94 9.07 -4.27
C HIS A 292 -6.06 7.86 -3.89
N PHE A 293 -4.95 7.66 -4.59
CA PHE A 293 -3.94 6.71 -4.15
C PHE A 293 -3.31 7.21 -2.85
N LEU A 294 -3.32 6.38 -1.81
CA LEU A 294 -2.91 6.77 -0.47
C LEU A 294 -1.40 6.65 -0.23
N GLY A 295 -0.65 6.02 -1.14
CA GLY A 295 0.79 5.82 -1.00
C GLY A 295 1.18 4.36 -1.00
N ASP A 296 2.48 4.10 -1.13
CA ASP A 296 3.04 2.75 -1.21
C ASP A 296 3.33 2.10 0.15
N ASN A 297 3.15 2.84 1.23
CA ASN A 297 3.27 2.36 2.59
C ASN A 297 2.22 3.01 3.50
N LEU A 298 2.00 2.43 4.68
CA LEU A 298 0.98 2.91 5.61
C LEU A 298 1.26 4.30 6.19
N GLU A 299 2.52 4.71 6.27
CA GLU A 299 2.86 6.04 6.79
C GLU A 299 2.39 7.14 5.84
N LEU A 300 2.77 7.02 4.55
CA LEU A 300 2.24 7.86 3.49
C LEU A 300 0.71 7.76 3.44
N GLY A 301 0.16 6.56 3.67
CA GLY A 301 -1.27 6.32 3.80
C GLY A 301 -1.95 7.27 4.78
N VAL A 302 -1.43 7.34 6.02
CA VAL A 302 -1.96 8.22 7.07
C VAL A 302 -1.77 9.69 6.69
N GLN A 303 -0.60 10.08 6.17
CA GLN A 303 -0.31 11.45 5.76
C GLN A 303 -1.25 11.92 4.65
N ASN A 304 -1.47 11.11 3.62
CA ASN A 304 -2.36 11.45 2.51
C ASN A 304 -3.82 11.47 2.94
N ILE A 305 -4.25 10.60 3.84
CA ILE A 305 -5.58 10.70 4.46
C ILE A 305 -5.75 12.04 5.20
N LEU A 306 -4.76 12.45 6.00
CA LEU A 306 -4.78 13.75 6.68
C LEU A 306 -4.92 14.90 5.67
N GLN A 307 -4.17 14.87 4.57
CA GLN A 307 -4.26 15.87 3.51
C GLN A 307 -5.64 15.88 2.84
N ILE A 308 -6.20 14.73 2.49
CA ILE A 308 -7.53 14.61 1.86
C ILE A 308 -8.61 15.17 2.79
N MET A 309 -8.56 14.79 4.07
CA MET A 309 -9.51 15.24 5.08
C MET A 309 -9.43 16.75 5.33
N THR A 310 -8.23 17.34 5.21
CA THR A 310 -7.97 18.75 5.51
C THR A 310 -8.24 19.68 4.32
N PHE A 311 -7.80 19.29 3.13
CA PHE A 311 -7.72 20.19 1.97
C PHE A 311 -8.72 19.86 0.86
N ASN A 312 -9.33 18.67 0.89
CA ASN A 312 -10.24 18.21 -0.15
C ASN A 312 -9.68 18.39 -1.58
N PRO A 313 -8.57 17.72 -1.90
CA PRO A 313 -7.95 17.83 -3.22
C PRO A 313 -8.90 17.32 -4.31
N PRO A 314 -8.81 17.85 -5.54
CA PRO A 314 -9.58 17.34 -6.66
C PRO A 314 -9.18 15.88 -6.95
N LEU A 315 -10.12 15.13 -7.51
CA LEU A 315 -9.88 13.76 -7.95
C LEU A 315 -8.80 13.75 -9.05
N PRO A 316 -7.92 12.73 -9.07
CA PRO A 316 -6.95 12.57 -10.15
C PRO A 316 -7.66 12.26 -11.48
N GLU A 317 -7.02 12.62 -12.59
CA GLU A 317 -7.48 12.21 -13.92
C GLU A 317 -7.33 10.70 -14.10
N VAL A 318 -8.33 10.09 -14.72
CA VAL A 318 -8.38 8.64 -14.94
C VAL A 318 -8.30 8.34 -16.43
N LYS A 319 -7.42 7.41 -16.79
CA LYS A 319 -7.31 6.90 -18.15
C LYS A 319 -8.48 5.95 -18.42
N PRO A 320 -9.32 6.23 -19.43
CA PRO A 320 -10.44 5.37 -19.75
C PRO A 320 -9.95 4.01 -20.25
N VAL A 321 -10.62 2.95 -19.82
CA VAL A 321 -10.37 1.59 -20.34
C VAL A 321 -10.81 1.55 -21.81
N PRO A 322 -9.93 1.14 -22.74
CA PRO A 322 -10.27 1.03 -24.16
C PRO A 322 -11.46 0.10 -24.41
N ASP A 323 -12.32 0.42 -25.38
CA ASP A 323 -13.49 -0.42 -25.70
C ASP A 323 -13.11 -1.81 -26.21
N THR A 324 -11.93 -1.93 -26.83
CA THR A 324 -11.33 -3.21 -27.21
C THR A 324 -11.14 -4.13 -26.01
N TYR A 325 -10.66 -3.60 -24.88
CA TYR A 325 -10.47 -4.35 -23.63
C TYR A 325 -11.81 -4.74 -23.00
N LYS A 326 -12.80 -3.84 -23.00
CA LYS A 326 -14.16 -4.15 -22.49
C LYS A 326 -14.84 -5.27 -23.28
N LEU A 327 -14.72 -5.22 -24.61
CA LEU A 327 -15.27 -6.25 -25.51
C LEU A 327 -14.54 -7.58 -25.29
N LEU A 328 -13.22 -7.55 -25.16
CA LEU A 328 -12.40 -8.72 -24.90
C LEU A 328 -12.74 -9.36 -23.55
N LEU A 329 -12.85 -8.57 -22.47
CA LEU A 329 -13.28 -9.03 -21.15
C LEU A 329 -14.64 -9.73 -21.21
N SER A 330 -15.61 -9.14 -21.92
CA SER A 330 -16.96 -9.71 -22.07
C SER A 330 -16.92 -11.07 -22.77
N ARG A 331 -16.15 -11.19 -23.85
CA ARG A 331 -15.98 -12.47 -24.57
C ARG A 331 -15.23 -13.50 -23.72
N TYR A 332 -14.17 -13.07 -23.05
CA TYR A 332 -13.36 -13.93 -22.17
C TYR A 332 -14.21 -14.51 -21.04
N ARG A 333 -15.00 -13.69 -20.32
CA ARG A 333 -15.92 -14.16 -19.26
C ARG A 333 -16.90 -15.21 -19.76
N LEU A 334 -17.47 -15.03 -20.96
CA LEU A 334 -18.39 -16.00 -21.56
C LEU A 334 -17.71 -17.34 -21.90
N GLN A 335 -16.42 -17.33 -22.22
CA GLN A 335 -15.67 -18.51 -22.64
C GLN A 335 -14.79 -19.11 -21.54
N ARG A 336 -14.65 -18.44 -20.38
CA ARG A 336 -13.71 -18.79 -19.31
C ARG A 336 -13.80 -20.26 -18.89
N SER A 337 -15.01 -20.77 -18.67
CA SER A 337 -15.21 -22.18 -18.28
C SER A 337 -14.77 -23.16 -19.36
N HIS A 338 -14.95 -22.81 -20.64
CA HIS A 338 -14.48 -23.63 -21.77
C HIS A 338 -12.96 -23.56 -21.93
N ILE A 339 -12.36 -22.37 -21.76
CA ILE A 339 -10.92 -22.18 -21.79
C ILE A 339 -10.25 -23.00 -20.67
N ASN A 340 -10.73 -22.89 -19.43
CA ASN A 340 -10.18 -23.63 -18.29
C ASN A 340 -10.33 -25.16 -18.48
N LEU A 341 -11.43 -25.62 -19.05
CA LEU A 341 -11.65 -27.04 -19.33
C LEU A 341 -10.70 -27.57 -20.40
N ASP A 342 -10.53 -26.83 -21.50
CA ASP A 342 -9.63 -27.23 -22.58
C ASP A 342 -8.17 -27.22 -22.12
N ALA A 343 -7.75 -26.21 -21.37
CA ALA A 343 -6.40 -26.15 -20.78
C ALA A 343 -6.16 -27.35 -19.85
N TRP A 344 -7.16 -27.74 -19.04
CA TRP A 344 -7.09 -28.93 -18.20
C TRP A 344 -6.98 -30.23 -19.00
N GLN A 345 -7.78 -30.40 -20.07
CA GLN A 345 -7.75 -31.60 -20.90
C GLN A 345 -6.39 -31.82 -21.57
N THR A 346 -5.73 -30.75 -22.00
CA THR A 346 -4.39 -30.82 -22.61
C THR A 346 -3.33 -31.36 -21.64
N LEU A 347 -3.48 -31.10 -20.33
CA LEU A 347 -2.50 -31.45 -19.30
C LEU A 347 -2.89 -32.70 -18.47
N ALA A 348 -4.08 -33.25 -18.71
CA ALA A 348 -4.65 -34.34 -17.90
C ALA A 348 -3.81 -35.63 -17.94
N ASP A 349 -3.04 -35.84 -19.02
CA ASP A 349 -2.21 -37.03 -19.23
C ASP A 349 -0.81 -36.92 -18.58
N GLU A 350 -0.45 -35.76 -18.01
CA GLU A 350 0.89 -35.49 -17.45
C GLU A 350 1.07 -35.97 -16.00
N GLY A 351 0.08 -36.65 -15.41
CA GLY A 351 0.17 -37.22 -14.05
C GLY A 351 0.06 -36.21 -12.90
N ILE A 352 -0.43 -35.01 -13.20
CA ILE A 352 -0.47 -33.87 -12.27
C ILE A 352 -1.75 -33.87 -11.45
N GLN A 353 -1.66 -33.54 -10.16
CA GLN A 353 -2.85 -33.51 -9.32
C GLN A 353 -3.83 -32.44 -9.78
N GLN A 354 -5.10 -32.83 -9.90
CA GLN A 354 -6.18 -31.96 -10.41
C GLN A 354 -6.35 -30.67 -9.60
N SER A 355 -6.06 -30.69 -8.30
CA SER A 355 -6.13 -29.53 -7.42
C SER A 355 -5.19 -28.40 -7.85
N PHE A 356 -4.00 -28.73 -8.36
CA PHE A 356 -3.02 -27.73 -8.79
C PHE A 356 -3.45 -27.04 -10.08
N ILE A 357 -3.93 -27.81 -11.06
CA ILE A 357 -4.45 -27.24 -12.33
C ILE A 357 -5.67 -26.35 -12.04
N PHE A 358 -6.55 -26.76 -11.14
CA PHE A 358 -7.69 -25.95 -10.73
C PHE A 358 -7.24 -24.63 -10.09
N ALA A 359 -6.30 -24.67 -9.15
CA ALA A 359 -5.76 -23.48 -8.50
C ALA A 359 -5.06 -22.53 -9.50
N ALA A 360 -4.29 -23.09 -10.43
CA ALA A 360 -3.63 -22.32 -11.49
C ALA A 360 -4.65 -21.65 -12.43
N ASN A 361 -5.69 -22.38 -12.84
CA ASN A 361 -6.76 -21.86 -13.69
C ASN A 361 -7.53 -20.72 -13.01
N GLU A 362 -7.90 -20.89 -11.73
CA GLU A 362 -8.59 -19.85 -10.96
C GLU A 362 -7.71 -18.60 -10.79
N GLY A 363 -6.44 -18.78 -10.43
CA GLY A 363 -5.49 -17.67 -10.28
C GLY A 363 -5.26 -16.91 -11.58
N LEU A 364 -4.90 -17.62 -12.66
CA LEU A 364 -4.61 -17.02 -13.96
C LEU A 364 -5.85 -16.33 -14.55
N SER A 365 -7.00 -16.99 -14.50
CA SER A 365 -8.22 -16.40 -15.05
C SER A 365 -8.67 -15.16 -14.28
N ALA A 366 -8.54 -15.15 -12.95
CA ALA A 366 -8.81 -13.97 -12.14
C ALA A 366 -7.85 -12.82 -12.45
N ALA A 367 -6.55 -13.11 -12.65
CA ALA A 367 -5.56 -12.11 -13.04
C ALA A 367 -5.85 -11.50 -14.41
N ILE A 368 -6.17 -12.34 -15.42
CA ILE A 368 -6.55 -11.88 -16.76
C ILE A 368 -7.82 -11.02 -16.70
N GLU A 369 -8.87 -11.44 -16.00
CA GLU A 369 -10.08 -10.64 -15.86
C GLU A 369 -9.81 -9.28 -15.22
N ALA A 370 -9.00 -9.26 -14.16
CA ALA A 370 -8.64 -8.06 -13.43
C ALA A 370 -7.86 -7.08 -14.30
N ALA A 371 -6.87 -7.59 -15.02
CA ALA A 371 -6.04 -6.84 -15.96
C ALA A 371 -6.86 -6.26 -17.12
N LEU A 372 -7.75 -7.06 -17.70
CA LEU A 372 -8.67 -6.60 -18.74
C LEU A 372 -9.64 -5.54 -18.24
N ASN A 373 -10.15 -5.69 -17.01
CA ASN A 373 -11.03 -4.71 -16.37
C ASN A 373 -10.33 -3.37 -16.13
N LEU A 374 -9.03 -3.40 -15.83
CA LEU A 374 -8.19 -2.22 -15.63
C LEU A 374 -7.64 -1.64 -16.95
N GLY A 375 -7.76 -2.36 -18.07
CA GLY A 375 -7.26 -1.89 -19.37
C GLY A 375 -5.74 -2.03 -19.54
N ASP A 376 -5.10 -2.87 -18.73
CA ASP A 376 -3.65 -3.08 -18.70
C ASP A 376 -3.34 -4.54 -18.41
N LEU A 377 -2.71 -5.24 -19.37
CA LEU A 377 -2.30 -6.65 -19.25
C LEU A 377 -0.92 -6.83 -18.63
N SER A 378 -0.11 -5.78 -18.48
CA SER A 378 1.24 -5.90 -17.90
C SER A 378 1.29 -6.54 -16.51
N PRO A 379 0.29 -6.34 -15.61
CA PRO A 379 0.31 -6.95 -14.28
C PRO A 379 0.13 -8.47 -14.28
N VAL A 380 -0.35 -9.07 -15.38
CA VAL A 380 -0.57 -10.52 -15.47
C VAL A 380 0.74 -11.28 -15.28
N ASN A 381 1.87 -10.76 -15.79
CA ASN A 381 3.18 -11.38 -15.60
C ASN A 381 3.53 -11.55 -14.11
N ASN A 382 3.33 -10.48 -13.31
CA ASN A 382 3.62 -10.48 -11.88
C ASN A 382 2.77 -11.49 -11.08
N GLU A 383 1.54 -11.74 -11.52
CA GLU A 383 0.66 -12.75 -10.90
C GLU A 383 1.02 -14.18 -11.35
N ILE A 384 1.58 -14.36 -12.55
CA ILE A 384 2.08 -15.66 -13.03
C ILE A 384 3.39 -16.04 -12.32
N LEU A 385 4.26 -15.09 -12.00
CA LEU A 385 5.45 -15.34 -11.17
C LEU A 385 5.09 -15.90 -9.77
N TRP A 386 3.94 -15.54 -9.22
CA TRP A 386 3.47 -16.18 -7.98
C TRP A 386 3.11 -17.66 -8.20
N ALA A 387 2.53 -18.00 -9.36
CA ALA A 387 2.27 -19.39 -9.73
C ALA A 387 3.57 -20.19 -9.88
N LEU A 388 4.65 -19.61 -10.43
CA LEU A 388 6.00 -20.23 -10.44
C LEU A 388 6.47 -20.63 -9.06
N GLN A 389 6.33 -19.72 -8.08
CA GLN A 389 6.79 -19.97 -6.73
C GLN A 389 6.03 -21.16 -6.12
N LEU A 390 4.73 -21.28 -6.42
CA LEU A 390 3.89 -22.38 -5.97
C LEU A 390 4.28 -23.72 -6.64
N ILE A 391 4.75 -23.68 -7.89
CA ILE A 391 5.18 -24.84 -8.69
C ILE A 391 6.53 -25.38 -8.21
N GLN A 392 7.52 -24.51 -8.05
CA GLN A 392 8.85 -24.85 -7.50
C GLN A 392 8.74 -25.51 -6.12
N ASN A 393 7.77 -25.04 -5.34
CA ASN A 393 7.52 -25.46 -3.98
C ASN A 393 6.85 -26.84 -3.86
N HIS A 394 6.18 -27.33 -4.90
CA HIS A 394 5.44 -28.60 -4.92
C HIS A 394 6.15 -29.71 -5.69
N ASP A 395 7.48 -29.62 -5.87
CA ASP A 395 8.31 -30.60 -6.61
C ASP A 395 7.79 -30.88 -8.03
N MET A 396 7.16 -29.89 -8.66
CA MET A 396 6.64 -30.01 -10.02
C MET A 396 7.78 -29.91 -11.05
N PRO A 397 7.67 -30.56 -12.21
CA PRO A 397 8.67 -30.43 -13.28
C PRO A 397 8.88 -28.97 -13.68
N GLU A 398 10.12 -28.55 -13.92
CA GLU A 398 10.45 -27.16 -14.32
C GLU A 398 9.72 -26.74 -15.60
N ASP A 399 9.52 -27.69 -16.53
CA ASP A 399 8.81 -27.46 -17.79
C ASP A 399 7.28 -27.36 -17.64
N TRP A 400 6.73 -27.61 -16.44
CA TRP A 400 5.28 -27.62 -16.25
C TRP A 400 4.66 -26.24 -16.46
N LEU A 401 5.25 -25.16 -15.93
CA LEU A 401 4.61 -23.86 -16.07
C LEU A 401 4.59 -23.38 -17.53
N PRO A 402 5.70 -23.41 -18.29
CA PRO A 402 5.66 -23.07 -19.71
C PRO A 402 4.63 -23.90 -20.48
N GLY A 403 4.56 -25.22 -20.21
CA GLY A 403 3.57 -26.12 -20.82
C GLY A 403 2.13 -25.74 -20.45
N TYR A 404 1.86 -25.44 -19.18
CA TYR A 404 0.55 -25.00 -18.72
C TYR A 404 0.13 -23.67 -19.36
N LEU A 405 1.03 -22.69 -19.40
CA LEU A 405 0.75 -21.38 -19.99
C LEU A 405 0.49 -21.49 -21.49
N ASP A 406 1.23 -22.34 -22.21
CA ASP A 406 0.98 -22.56 -23.64
C ASP A 406 -0.34 -23.29 -23.87
N ALA A 407 -0.66 -24.32 -23.08
CA ALA A 407 -1.96 -24.98 -23.12
C ALA A 407 -3.13 -23.99 -22.88
N TYR A 408 -2.97 -23.08 -21.91
CA TYR A 408 -3.93 -22.03 -21.64
C TYR A 408 -4.04 -21.03 -22.80
N ARG A 409 -2.91 -20.60 -23.35
CA ARG A 409 -2.83 -19.69 -24.51
C ARG A 409 -3.53 -20.28 -25.73
N GLN A 410 -3.29 -21.55 -26.05
CA GLN A 410 -3.96 -22.25 -27.15
C GLN A 410 -5.47 -22.35 -26.94
N ALA A 411 -5.91 -22.63 -25.70
CA ALA A 411 -7.33 -22.65 -25.35
C ALA A 411 -7.98 -21.26 -25.52
N VAL A 412 -7.27 -20.19 -25.12
CA VAL A 412 -7.70 -18.80 -25.35
C VAL A 412 -7.87 -18.53 -26.85
N ASP A 413 -6.87 -18.85 -27.69
CA ASP A 413 -6.93 -18.64 -29.14
C ASP A 413 -8.10 -19.39 -29.79
N LYS A 414 -8.33 -20.63 -29.36
CA LYS A 414 -9.43 -21.48 -29.85
C LYS A 414 -10.80 -20.87 -29.55
N HIS A 415 -11.05 -20.47 -28.30
CA HIS A 415 -12.37 -19.99 -27.87
C HIS A 415 -12.62 -18.52 -28.19
N LEU A 416 -11.57 -17.70 -28.29
CA LEU A 416 -11.68 -16.29 -28.70
C LEU A 416 -11.58 -16.08 -30.22
N LYS A 417 -11.36 -17.17 -30.99
CA LYS A 417 -11.30 -17.20 -32.47
C LYS A 417 -10.13 -16.42 -33.07
N GLY A 418 -8.92 -16.68 -32.56
CA GLY A 418 -7.66 -16.13 -33.07
C GLY A 418 -6.82 -15.43 -32.01
N SER A 419 -5.61 -15.01 -32.41
CA SER A 419 -4.66 -14.32 -31.53
C SER A 419 -5.29 -13.07 -30.92
N SER A 420 -5.17 -12.96 -29.60
CA SER A 420 -5.72 -11.88 -28.80
C SER A 420 -4.61 -11.19 -27.99
N PRO A 421 -4.84 -9.97 -27.46
CA PRO A 421 -3.92 -9.36 -26.50
C PRO A 421 -3.56 -10.27 -25.31
N ILE A 422 -4.49 -11.14 -24.88
CA ILE A 422 -4.23 -12.13 -23.83
C ILE A 422 -3.19 -13.15 -24.32
N SER A 423 -3.37 -13.66 -25.54
CA SER A 423 -2.49 -14.67 -26.13
C SER A 423 -1.07 -14.15 -26.28
N HIS A 424 -0.92 -12.91 -26.76
CA HIS A 424 0.38 -12.24 -26.88
C HIS A 424 1.02 -11.99 -25.52
N CYS A 425 0.23 -11.60 -24.52
CA CYS A 425 0.72 -11.45 -23.15
C CYS A 425 1.25 -12.77 -22.59
N LEU A 426 0.54 -13.89 -22.80
CA LEU A 426 0.97 -15.20 -22.33
C LEU A 426 2.21 -15.69 -23.08
N GLU A 427 2.30 -15.45 -24.40
CA GLU A 427 3.46 -15.75 -25.23
C GLU A 427 4.72 -15.04 -24.71
N GLN A 428 4.63 -13.74 -24.42
CA GLN A 428 5.74 -12.97 -23.85
C GLN A 428 6.17 -13.50 -22.49
N VAL A 429 5.23 -13.90 -21.63
CA VAL A 429 5.56 -14.49 -20.32
C VAL A 429 6.28 -15.83 -20.50
N ILE A 430 5.86 -16.65 -21.46
CA ILE A 430 6.55 -17.93 -21.74
C ILE A 430 7.98 -17.68 -22.22
N GLU A 431 8.20 -16.69 -23.10
CA GLU A 431 9.53 -16.30 -23.58
C GLU A 431 10.44 -15.83 -22.42
N ASP A 432 9.95 -14.94 -21.57
CA ASP A 432 10.69 -14.44 -20.40
C ASP A 432 11.12 -15.59 -19.45
N LEU A 433 10.26 -16.61 -19.29
CA LEU A 433 10.55 -17.77 -18.45
C LEU A 433 11.65 -18.66 -19.03
N GLN A 434 11.71 -18.79 -20.35
CA GLN A 434 12.73 -19.58 -21.04
C GLN A 434 14.11 -18.91 -21.04
N GLU A 435 14.17 -17.57 -20.91
CA GLU A 435 15.43 -16.82 -20.80
C GLU A 435 16.02 -16.81 -19.38
N THR A 436 15.22 -17.15 -18.36
CA THR A 436 15.62 -17.09 -16.94
C THR A 436 16.14 -18.44 -16.41
N VAL A 437 15.96 -19.52 -17.17
CA VAL A 437 16.50 -20.89 -16.94
C VAL A 437 17.80 -21.05 -17.72
#